data_AF-A0A930TLV7-F1
#
_entry.id   AF-A0A930TLV7-F1
#
_cell.length_a   1.000
_cell.length_b   1.000
_cell.length_c   1.000
_cell.angle_alpha   90.00
_cell.angle_beta   90.00
_cell.angle_gamma   90.00
#
_symmetry.space_group_name_H-M   'P 1'
#
loop_
_entity.id
_entity.type
_entity.pdbx_description
1 polymer ?
#
loop_
_entity_poly.entity_id
_entity_poly.type
_entity_poly.pdbx_seq_one_letter_code
_entity_poly.pdbx_strand_id
1 'polypeptide(L)'
;MIRTLLARLVALALPAVLLPSAAWAHGVKLEYQVTQAIQITAAYDTGEPMDNAQVVVFSPTDPSQPWLTGTTDQQGRFTFTPDSTQPGTWEVQVRQAGHGDILAIPIEGEAATPGSTTSGAADTVTEAPATVAPAASGPSYTALQQGLLVGSVVWGCVGTAFFFARPKK
;
A
#
# COMPACT_ATOMS: atom_id res chain seq x y z
N MET A 1 -38.01 -4.25 75.54
CA MET A 1 -37.80 -2.97 74.83
C MET A 1 -36.55 -2.98 73.93
N ILE A 2 -35.38 -3.39 74.42
CA ILE A 2 -34.12 -3.44 73.63
C ILE A 2 -34.18 -4.39 72.42
N ARG A 3 -34.78 -5.59 72.56
CA ARG A 3 -34.88 -6.58 71.47
C ARG A 3 -35.75 -6.13 70.29
N THR A 4 -36.85 -5.44 70.59
CA THR A 4 -37.77 -4.85 69.59
C THR A 4 -37.17 -3.62 68.91
N LEU A 5 -36.33 -2.86 69.63
CA LEU A 5 -35.53 -1.77 69.06
C LEU A 5 -34.45 -2.29 68.11
N LEU A 6 -33.74 -3.36 68.48
CA LEU A 6 -32.77 -4.01 67.59
C LEU A 6 -33.43 -4.57 66.32
N ALA A 7 -34.57 -5.25 66.43
CA ALA A 7 -35.27 -5.81 65.27
C ALA A 7 -35.74 -4.73 64.29
N ARG A 8 -36.19 -3.56 64.78
CA ARG A 8 -36.58 -2.42 63.93
C ARG A 8 -35.38 -1.73 63.28
N LEU A 9 -34.26 -1.61 63.99
CA LEU A 9 -33.01 -1.10 63.42
C LEU A 9 -32.47 -2.00 62.32
N VAL A 10 -32.51 -3.32 62.52
CA VAL A 10 -32.12 -4.30 61.49
C VAL A 10 -33.05 -4.24 60.28
N ALA A 11 -34.37 -4.18 60.49
CA ALA A 11 -35.35 -4.08 59.41
C ALA A 11 -35.24 -2.77 58.60
N LEU A 12 -34.80 -1.68 59.22
CA LEU A 12 -34.58 -0.39 58.53
C LEU A 12 -33.20 -0.29 57.84
N ALA A 13 -32.19 -1.01 58.34
CA ALA A 13 -30.86 -1.04 57.74
C ALA A 13 -30.78 -1.98 56.52
N LEU A 14 -31.59 -3.03 56.47
CA LEU A 14 -31.57 -4.04 55.41
C LEU A 14 -31.80 -3.49 53.98
N PRO A 15 -32.72 -2.53 53.72
CA PRO A 15 -32.92 -1.98 52.38
C PRO A 15 -31.76 -1.09 51.92
N ALA A 16 -31.04 -0.44 52.84
CA ALA A 16 -29.93 0.47 52.52
C ALA A 16 -28.69 -0.27 51.97
N VAL A 17 -28.57 -1.58 52.25
CA VAL A 17 -27.48 -2.43 51.75
C VAL A 17 -27.76 -2.95 50.34
N LEU A 18 -29.03 -2.95 49.89
CA LEU A 18 -29.41 -3.42 48.54
C LEU A 18 -29.42 -2.31 47.47
N LEU A 19 -29.00 -1.08 47.80
CA LEU A 19 -28.88 -0.01 46.80
C LEU A 19 -27.77 -0.38 45.80
N PRO A 20 -28.09 -0.61 44.50
CA PRO A 20 -27.08 -0.94 43.51
C PRO A 20 -26.13 0.24 43.38
N SER A 21 -24.84 0.01 43.60
CA SER A 21 -23.80 1.00 43.33
C SER A 21 -23.64 1.17 41.82
N ALA A 22 -23.54 2.43 41.37
CA ALA A 22 -23.22 2.70 39.98
C ALA A 22 -21.82 2.16 39.67
N ALA A 23 -21.75 1.04 38.95
CA ALA A 23 -20.49 0.47 38.49
C ALA A 23 -20.06 1.18 37.20
N TRP A 24 -18.90 1.85 37.23
CA TRP A 24 -18.30 2.49 36.06
C TRP A 24 -17.56 1.41 35.26
N ALA A 25 -18.32 0.62 34.51
CA ALA A 25 -17.73 -0.28 33.53
C ALA A 25 -17.13 0.56 32.39
N HIS A 26 -15.84 0.34 32.09
CA HIS A 26 -15.20 0.99 30.95
C HIS A 26 -15.71 0.33 29.66
N GLY A 27 -16.22 1.15 28.73
CA GLY A 27 -16.55 0.71 27.37
C GLY A 27 -15.33 0.82 26.44
N VAL A 28 -15.27 -0.02 25.42
CA VAL A 28 -14.27 0.07 24.34
C VAL A 28 -14.96 0.56 23.07
N LYS A 29 -14.41 1.58 22.42
CA LYS A 29 -14.81 2.02 21.08
C LYS A 29 -13.81 1.47 20.07
N LEU A 30 -14.31 0.83 19.01
CA LEU A 30 -13.48 0.35 17.90
C LEU A 30 -13.79 1.16 16.65
N GLU A 31 -12.74 1.55 15.96
CA GLU A 31 -12.77 2.17 14.63
C GLU A 31 -11.81 1.37 13.74
N TYR A 32 -12.17 1.21 12.47
CA TYR A 32 -11.32 0.52 11.49
C TYR A 32 -11.34 1.28 10.17
N GLN A 33 -10.27 1.15 9.42
CA GLN A 33 -10.16 1.65 8.06
C GLN A 33 -9.50 0.57 7.20
N VAL A 34 -10.01 0.37 5.99
CA VAL A 34 -9.37 -0.47 4.97
C VAL A 34 -8.45 0.42 4.16
N THR A 35 -7.16 0.09 4.11
CA THR A 35 -6.15 0.84 3.38
C THR A 35 -5.32 -0.10 2.51
N GLN A 36 -4.77 0.43 1.42
CA GLN A 36 -3.84 -0.32 0.59
C GLN A 36 -2.45 -0.32 1.24
N ALA A 37 -1.88 -1.49 1.46
CA ALA A 37 -0.50 -1.64 1.90
C ALA A 37 0.41 -2.03 0.74
N ILE A 38 1.66 -1.61 0.83
CA ILE A 38 2.76 -1.99 -0.07
C ILE A 38 3.72 -2.87 0.72
N GLN A 39 3.99 -4.06 0.19
CA GLN A 39 5.04 -4.93 0.70
C GLN A 39 6.21 -4.95 -0.30
N ILE A 40 7.40 -4.65 0.19
CA ILE A 40 8.64 -4.90 -0.53
C ILE A 40 9.27 -6.21 -0.05
N THR A 41 10.06 -6.85 -0.89
CA THR A 41 10.88 -8.01 -0.55
C THR A 41 12.27 -7.79 -1.09
N ALA A 42 13.25 -7.75 -0.20
CA ALA A 42 14.65 -7.52 -0.51
C ALA A 42 15.44 -8.82 -0.33
N ALA A 43 16.19 -9.19 -1.35
CA ALA A 43 17.07 -10.36 -1.37
C ALA A 43 18.37 -10.01 -2.08
N TYR A 44 19.46 -10.68 -1.72
CA TYR A 44 20.71 -10.64 -2.46
C TYR A 44 20.55 -11.33 -3.82
N ASP A 45 21.46 -11.10 -4.76
CA ASP A 45 21.46 -11.77 -6.08
C ASP A 45 21.56 -13.30 -5.98
N THR A 46 22.03 -13.81 -4.84
CA THR A 46 22.05 -15.25 -4.51
C THR A 46 20.67 -15.81 -4.17
N GLY A 47 19.66 -14.95 -3.99
CA GLY A 47 18.31 -15.29 -3.53
C GLY A 47 18.16 -15.32 -2.00
N GLU A 48 19.24 -15.11 -1.24
CA GLU A 48 19.16 -15.04 0.22
C GLU A 48 18.39 -13.78 0.66
N PRO A 49 17.41 -13.88 1.57
CA PRO A 49 16.69 -12.71 2.05
C PRO A 49 17.62 -11.73 2.79
N MET A 50 17.39 -10.44 2.57
CA MET A 50 18.08 -9.39 3.32
C MET A 50 17.39 -9.20 4.68
N ASP A 51 17.67 -10.07 5.66
CA ASP A 51 17.14 -9.96 7.03
C ASP A 51 17.68 -8.70 7.73
N ASN A 52 16.83 -7.93 8.39
CA ASN A 52 17.23 -6.75 9.17
C ASN A 52 17.96 -5.67 8.34
N ALA A 53 17.65 -5.59 7.05
CA ALA A 53 18.13 -4.54 6.18
C ALA A 53 17.41 -3.22 6.50
N GLN A 54 18.15 -2.12 6.46
CA GLN A 54 17.59 -0.79 6.70
C GLN A 54 16.71 -0.38 5.52
N VAL A 55 15.50 0.09 5.81
CA VAL A 55 14.56 0.63 4.83
C VAL A 55 14.32 2.11 5.11
N VAL A 56 14.33 2.91 4.05
CA VAL A 56 13.97 4.34 4.08
C VAL A 56 12.96 4.59 2.96
N VAL A 57 11.81 5.15 3.32
CA VAL A 57 10.74 5.51 2.40
C VAL A 57 10.69 7.03 2.31
N PHE A 58 10.65 7.57 1.10
CA PHE A 58 10.49 8.98 0.80
C PHE A 58 9.14 9.22 0.10
N SER A 59 8.47 10.31 0.47
CA SER A 59 7.20 10.69 -0.15
C SER A 59 7.44 11.39 -1.50
N PRO A 60 6.45 11.41 -2.39
CA PRO A 60 6.53 12.16 -3.65
C PRO A 60 6.65 13.67 -3.45
N THR A 61 6.22 14.17 -2.29
CA THR A 61 6.13 15.61 -1.99
C THR A 61 7.41 16.17 -1.37
N ASP A 62 8.17 15.34 -0.64
CA ASP A 62 9.49 15.70 -0.10
C ASP A 62 10.46 14.50 -0.23
N PRO A 63 11.09 14.31 -1.41
CA PRO A 63 12.02 13.22 -1.64
C PRO A 63 13.37 13.40 -0.93
N SER A 64 13.60 14.55 -0.27
CA SER A 64 14.86 14.86 0.39
C SER A 64 14.90 14.43 1.85
N GLN A 65 13.73 14.18 2.46
CA GLN A 65 13.58 13.79 3.85
C GLN A 65 12.90 12.43 3.98
N PRO A 66 13.44 11.52 4.81
CA PRO A 66 12.78 10.27 5.13
C PRO A 66 11.36 10.51 5.66
N TRP A 67 10.36 9.95 4.98
CA TRP A 67 8.98 9.93 5.45
C TRP A 67 8.77 8.81 6.48
N LEU A 68 9.34 7.63 6.21
CA LEU A 68 9.31 6.48 7.11
C LEU A 68 10.66 5.75 7.06
N THR A 69 11.10 5.24 8.20
CA THR A 69 12.26 4.35 8.29
C THR A 69 11.87 3.06 8.99
N GLY A 70 12.59 1.99 8.70
CA GLY A 70 12.35 0.69 9.32
C GLY A 70 13.41 -0.34 8.97
N THR A 71 13.12 -1.60 9.27
CA THR A 71 13.94 -2.74 8.87
C THR A 71 13.09 -3.87 8.30
N THR A 72 13.66 -4.64 7.39
CA THR A 72 13.04 -5.87 6.88
C THR A 72 12.97 -6.97 7.94
N ASP A 73 12.00 -7.88 7.80
CA ASP A 73 11.89 -9.11 8.58
C ASP A 73 12.90 -10.18 8.12
N GLN A 74 12.89 -11.35 8.79
CA GLN A 74 13.78 -12.49 8.49
C GLN A 74 13.62 -13.08 7.09
N GLN A 75 12.53 -12.73 6.38
CA GLN A 75 12.30 -13.11 5.00
C GLN A 75 12.55 -11.94 4.05
N GLY A 76 13.24 -10.88 4.51
CA GLY A 76 13.59 -9.72 3.72
C GLY A 76 12.40 -8.82 3.40
N ARG A 77 11.25 -8.97 4.09
CA ARG A 77 10.05 -8.20 3.78
C ARG A 77 9.90 -6.97 4.65
N PHE A 78 9.39 -5.90 4.07
CA PHE A 78 8.96 -4.71 4.79
C PHE A 78 7.64 -4.22 4.21
N THR A 79 6.69 -3.87 5.07
CA THR A 79 5.35 -3.43 4.65
C THR A 79 5.07 -2.04 5.21
N PHE A 80 4.52 -1.17 4.37
CA PHE A 80 4.04 0.14 4.79
C PHE A 80 2.76 0.52 4.06
N THR A 81 1.97 1.40 4.68
CA THR A 81 0.78 2.00 4.06
C THR A 81 1.13 3.43 3.65
N PRO A 82 1.23 3.74 2.35
CA PRO A 82 1.48 5.09 1.89
C PRO A 82 0.30 6.01 2.23
N ASP A 83 0.59 7.30 2.40
CA ASP A 83 -0.46 8.29 2.58
C ASP A 83 -1.22 8.51 1.25
N SER A 84 -2.47 8.04 1.19
CA SER A 84 -3.34 8.16 0.01
C SER A 84 -3.62 9.61 -0.42
N THR A 85 -3.39 10.60 0.45
CA THR A 85 -3.53 12.01 0.09
C THR A 85 -2.35 12.55 -0.72
N GLN A 86 -1.28 11.76 -0.85
CA GLN A 86 -0.04 12.11 -1.55
C GLN A 86 0.19 11.16 -2.74
N PRO A 87 -0.58 11.32 -3.84
CA PRO A 87 -0.34 10.57 -5.06
C PRO A 87 0.99 10.98 -5.69
N GLY A 88 1.60 10.06 -6.42
CA GLY A 88 2.88 10.25 -7.08
C GLY A 88 3.82 9.07 -6.88
N THR A 89 5.10 9.30 -7.20
CA THR A 89 6.14 8.27 -7.10
C THR A 89 6.77 8.27 -5.71
N TRP A 90 6.55 7.19 -4.98
CA TRP A 90 7.19 6.93 -3.69
C TRP A 90 8.53 6.24 -3.93
N GLU A 91 9.57 6.67 -3.22
CA GLU A 91 10.90 6.06 -3.32
C GLU A 91 11.19 5.23 -2.07
N VAL A 92 11.61 3.98 -2.26
CA VAL A 92 11.96 3.06 -1.16
C VAL A 92 13.40 2.60 -1.35
N GLN A 93 14.27 3.02 -0.45
CA GLN A 93 15.66 2.57 -0.40
C GLN A 93 15.81 1.44 0.62
N VAL A 94 16.45 0.35 0.22
CA VAL A 94 16.82 -0.76 1.12
C VAL A 94 18.33 -0.93 1.10
N ARG A 95 18.97 -0.98 2.28
CA ARG A 95 20.43 -1.15 2.41
C ARG A 95 20.82 -2.10 3.53
N GLN A 96 21.82 -2.92 3.27
CA GLN A 96 22.48 -3.76 4.28
C GLN A 96 23.94 -4.01 3.90
N ALA A 97 24.86 -3.83 4.85
CA ALA A 97 26.28 -4.18 4.70
C ALA A 97 26.91 -3.71 3.37
N GLY A 98 26.63 -2.47 2.95
CA GLY A 98 27.15 -1.88 1.71
C GLY A 98 26.42 -2.28 0.42
N HIS A 99 25.47 -3.22 0.49
CA HIS A 99 24.58 -3.59 -0.60
C HIS A 99 23.24 -2.86 -0.44
N GLY A 100 22.56 -2.58 -1.54
CA GLY A 100 21.24 -1.97 -1.49
C GLY A 100 20.78 -1.44 -2.83
N ASP A 101 19.48 -1.14 -2.90
CA ASP A 101 18.82 -0.65 -4.10
C ASP A 101 17.72 0.36 -3.75
N ILE A 102 17.20 1.03 -4.76
CA ILE A 102 16.15 2.04 -4.68
C ILE A 102 15.00 1.64 -5.62
N LEU A 103 13.80 1.53 -5.07
CA LEU A 103 12.58 1.21 -5.80
C LEU A 103 11.68 2.45 -5.91
N ALA A 104 11.21 2.75 -7.12
CA ALA A 104 10.22 3.79 -7.38
C ALA A 104 8.83 3.17 -7.57
N ILE A 105 7.86 3.53 -6.73
CA ILE A 105 6.52 2.95 -6.71
C ILE A 105 5.50 4.04 -7.08
N PRO A 106 4.89 3.99 -8.28
CA PRO A 106 3.86 4.94 -8.67
C PRO A 106 2.55 4.63 -7.94
N ILE A 107 1.97 5.63 -7.29
CA ILE A 107 0.67 5.54 -6.62
C ILE A 107 -0.26 6.58 -7.23
N GLU A 108 -1.35 6.14 -7.82
CA GLU A 108 -2.39 7.02 -8.35
C GLU A 108 -3.28 7.55 -7.23
N GLY A 109 -3.78 8.78 -7.38
CA GLY A 109 -4.77 9.34 -6.46
C GLY A 109 -6.14 8.74 -6.71
N GLU A 110 -6.92 8.55 -5.64
CA GLU A 110 -8.28 8.00 -5.72
C GLU A 110 -9.18 8.92 -6.58
N ALA A 111 -9.32 8.62 -7.87
CA ALA A 111 -10.45 9.07 -8.67
C ALA A 111 -11.59 8.06 -8.49
N ALA A 112 -12.67 8.51 -7.86
CA ALA A 112 -13.88 7.72 -7.60
C ALA A 112 -14.52 7.11 -8.88
N THR A 113 -14.44 5.76 -9.00
CA THR A 113 -15.54 4.78 -9.30
C THR A 113 -16.02 4.70 -10.80
N PRO A 114 -16.50 3.55 -11.37
CA PRO A 114 -17.24 2.44 -10.75
C PRO A 114 -16.79 1.00 -11.04
N GLY A 115 -17.26 0.12 -10.15
CA GLY A 115 -16.87 -1.27 -10.02
C GLY A 115 -17.11 -2.16 -11.24
N SER A 116 -16.24 -3.15 -11.38
CA SER A 116 -16.53 -4.36 -12.15
C SER A 116 -17.00 -5.45 -11.18
N THR A 117 -18.29 -5.41 -10.86
CA THR A 117 -19.01 -6.65 -10.57
C THR A 117 -19.35 -7.26 -11.92
N THR A 118 -18.55 -8.22 -12.38
CA THR A 118 -19.03 -9.18 -13.37
C THR A 118 -19.51 -10.41 -12.62
N SER A 119 -20.78 -10.36 -12.20
CA SER A 119 -21.59 -11.56 -12.10
C SER A 119 -22.09 -11.85 -13.51
N GLY A 120 -21.50 -12.86 -14.16
CA GLY A 120 -21.88 -13.35 -15.46
C GLY A 120 -21.79 -14.87 -15.43
N ALA A 121 -22.95 -15.51 -15.35
CA ALA A 121 -23.13 -16.95 -15.28
C ALA A 121 -22.31 -17.70 -16.34
N ALA A 122 -21.54 -18.70 -15.88
CA ALA A 122 -21.01 -19.74 -16.74
C ALA A 122 -22.03 -20.88 -16.81
N ASP A 123 -22.80 -20.92 -17.89
CA ASP A 123 -23.25 -22.19 -18.46
C ASP A 123 -23.19 -22.07 -19.98
N THR A 124 -22.26 -22.80 -20.59
CA THR A 124 -22.44 -23.63 -21.79
C THR A 124 -21.05 -24.07 -22.24
N VAL A 125 -20.84 -25.38 -22.13
CA VAL A 125 -19.69 -26.14 -22.65
C VAL A 125 -19.63 -26.04 -24.17
N THR A 126 -18.49 -25.66 -24.75
CA THR A 126 -18.06 -26.15 -26.06
C THR A 126 -16.53 -26.22 -26.10
N GLU A 127 -16.07 -27.37 -26.57
CA GLU A 127 -14.76 -27.99 -26.42
C GLU A 127 -13.80 -27.59 -27.56
N ALA A 128 -12.61 -27.08 -27.19
CA ALA A 128 -11.28 -27.19 -27.84
C ALA A 128 -11.04 -26.69 -29.30
N PRO A 129 -9.76 -26.49 -29.75
CA PRO A 129 -8.49 -26.65 -29.03
C PRO A 129 -7.57 -25.40 -29.02
N ALA A 130 -6.61 -25.48 -28.11
CA ALA A 130 -5.61 -24.48 -27.78
C ALA A 130 -4.63 -24.14 -28.91
N THR A 131 -4.43 -22.85 -29.15
CA THR A 131 -3.16 -22.29 -29.63
C THR A 131 -2.67 -21.29 -28.60
N VAL A 132 -1.63 -21.66 -27.87
CA VAL A 132 -0.96 -20.82 -26.88
C VAL A 132 -0.16 -19.76 -27.66
N ALA A 133 -0.65 -18.52 -27.68
CA ALA A 133 0.15 -17.36 -28.06
C ALA A 133 0.67 -16.71 -26.76
N PRO A 134 1.95 -16.28 -26.69
CA PRO A 134 2.47 -15.63 -25.51
C PRO A 134 1.80 -14.26 -25.37
N ALA A 135 1.16 -14.03 -24.22
CA ALA A 135 0.72 -12.70 -23.81
C ALA A 135 1.97 -11.87 -23.51
N ALA A 136 2.53 -11.22 -24.54
CA ALA A 136 3.43 -10.11 -24.34
C ALA A 136 2.57 -8.93 -23.87
N SER A 137 2.40 -8.80 -22.56
CA SER A 137 1.97 -7.56 -21.92
C SER A 137 3.05 -6.50 -22.10
N GLY A 138 3.13 -5.97 -23.32
CA GLY A 138 3.87 -4.74 -23.59
C GLY A 138 3.18 -3.57 -22.89
N PRO A 139 3.92 -2.50 -22.59
CA PRO A 139 3.33 -1.28 -22.01
C PRO A 139 2.21 -0.74 -22.90
N SER A 140 1.01 -0.65 -22.34
CA SER A 140 -0.17 -0.07 -22.99
C SER A 140 -0.03 1.45 -23.06
N TYR A 141 0.63 1.96 -24.09
CA TYR A 141 0.74 3.40 -24.30
C TYR A 141 -0.57 3.97 -24.84
N THR A 142 -0.99 5.13 -24.31
CA THR A 142 -2.10 5.88 -24.91
C THR A 142 -1.71 6.34 -26.33
N ALA A 143 -2.68 6.49 -27.23
CA ALA A 143 -2.40 6.89 -28.63
C ALA A 143 -1.57 8.18 -28.73
N LEU A 144 -1.75 9.09 -27.77
CA LEU A 144 -1.02 10.34 -27.69
C LEU A 144 0.43 10.13 -27.22
N GLN A 145 0.65 9.23 -26.26
CA GLN A 145 1.99 8.84 -25.80
C GLN A 145 2.78 8.10 -26.89
N GLN A 146 2.13 7.20 -27.64
CA GLN A 146 2.75 6.54 -28.79
C GLN A 146 3.11 7.55 -29.89
N GLY A 147 2.25 8.54 -30.14
CA GLY A 147 2.52 9.62 -31.10
C GLY A 147 3.76 10.44 -30.73
N LEU A 148 3.90 10.81 -29.45
CA LEU A 148 5.06 11.56 -28.95
C LEU A 148 6.36 10.76 -29.02
N LEU A 149 6.31 9.46 -28.71
CA LEU A 149 7.47 8.56 -28.80
C LEU A 149 7.96 8.47 -30.26
N VAL A 150 7.04 8.19 -31.19
CA VAL A 150 7.37 8.10 -32.63
C VAL A 150 7.88 9.42 -33.18
N GLY A 151 7.23 10.54 -32.81
CA GLY A 151 7.66 11.88 -33.22
C GLY A 151 9.09 12.22 -32.77
N SER A 152 9.43 11.87 -31.52
CA SER A 152 10.77 12.09 -30.96
C SER A 152 11.85 11.29 -31.70
N VAL A 153 11.57 10.03 -32.02
CA VAL A 153 12.52 9.17 -32.75
C VAL A 153 12.73 9.68 -34.18
N VAL A 154 11.65 10.01 -34.89
CA VAL A 154 11.72 10.56 -36.25
C VAL A 154 12.50 11.88 -36.27
N TRP A 155 12.23 12.77 -35.31
CA TRP A 155 12.95 14.04 -35.21
C TRP A 155 14.45 13.84 -34.92
N GLY A 156 14.80 12.87 -34.06
CA GLY A 156 16.19 12.50 -33.79
C GLY A 156 16.94 12.04 -35.06
N CYS A 157 16.34 11.14 -35.83
CA CYS A 157 16.92 10.67 -37.09
C CYS A 157 17.12 11.80 -38.11
N VAL A 158 16.15 12.71 -38.22
CA VAL A 158 16.24 13.89 -39.10
C VAL A 158 17.38 14.82 -38.66
N GLY A 159 17.52 15.08 -37.36
CA GLY A 159 18.61 15.88 -36.82
C GLY A 159 19.99 15.29 -37.11
N THR A 160 20.14 13.97 -36.95
CA THR A 160 21.37 13.26 -37.30
C THR A 160 21.68 13.36 -38.80
N ALA A 161 20.68 13.21 -39.67
CA ALA A 161 20.86 13.36 -41.11
C ALA A 161 21.34 14.77 -41.48
N PHE A 162 20.75 15.82 -40.89
CA PHE A 162 21.20 17.20 -41.12
C PHE A 162 22.59 17.48 -40.56
N PHE A 163 22.97 16.87 -39.44
CA PHE A 163 24.31 17.01 -38.88
C PHE A 163 25.38 16.50 -39.86
N PHE A 164 25.15 15.34 -40.48
CA PHE A 164 26.07 14.78 -41.48
C PHE A 164 25.96 15.42 -42.86
N ALA A 165 24.84 16.07 -43.18
CA ALA A 165 24.65 16.80 -44.42
C ALA A 165 25.38 18.16 -44.48
N ARG A 166 26.01 18.61 -43.39
CA ARG A 166 26.81 19.84 -43.40
C ARG A 166 28.11 19.64 -44.19
N PRO A 167 28.34 20.37 -45.29
CA PRO A 167 29.59 20.26 -46.04
C PRO A 167 30.75 20.83 -45.21
N LYS A 168 31.86 20.10 -45.19
CA LYS A 168 33.11 20.56 -44.57
C LYS A 168 33.66 21.73 -45.40
N LYS A 169 33.81 22.90 -44.78
CA LYS A 169 34.62 24.00 -45.33
C LYS A 169 36.10 23.72 -45.09
#